data_AF-A0A6L4AR12-F1
#
_entry.id   AF-A0A6L4AR12-F1
#
_cell.length_a   1.000
_cell.length_b   1.000
_cell.length_c   1.000
_cell.angle_alpha   90.00
_cell.angle_beta   90.00
_cell.angle_gamma   90.00
#
_symmetry.space_group_name_H-M   'P 1'
#
loop_
_entity.id
_entity.type
_entity.pdbx_description
1 polymer ?
#
loop_
_entity_poly.entity_id
_entity_poly.type
_entity_poly.pdbx_seq_one_letter_code
_entity_poly.pdbx_strand_id
1 'polypeptide(L)'
;MDNTDALKLWRLSSDDLDLTDVTVERLRRHFSQTYKLNEEQVDFMVKSSAQSLRATFESVQQILTGDESQQAALTRMAHSLKGLLLNMGEPGWADIARAVEFAARAGESRDYSVPLGRIRSATSAIVEYGR
;
A
#
# COMPACT_ATOMS: atom_id res chain seq x y z
N MET A 1 -17.38 -2.86 -5.78
CA MET A 1 -16.64 -1.81 -6.50
C MET A 1 -16.65 -2.20 -7.96
N ASP A 2 -17.37 -1.43 -8.78
CA ASP A 2 -17.36 -1.65 -10.24
C ASP A 2 -16.07 -1.03 -10.85
N ASN A 3 -15.82 -1.25 -12.14
CA ASN A 3 -14.64 -0.68 -12.82
C ASN A 3 -14.67 0.87 -12.80
N THR A 4 -15.86 1.48 -12.75
CA THR A 4 -16.09 2.92 -12.73
C THR A 4 -15.58 3.59 -11.45
N ASP A 5 -15.69 2.92 -10.30
CA ASP A 5 -15.19 3.43 -9.02
C ASP A 5 -13.67 3.32 -8.90
N ALA A 6 -13.06 2.26 -9.46
CA ALA A 6 -11.61 2.11 -9.52
C ALA A 6 -10.95 3.20 -10.40
N LEU A 7 -11.64 3.58 -11.48
CA LEU A 7 -11.23 4.66 -12.37
C LEU A 7 -11.15 6.03 -11.68
N LYS A 8 -12.05 6.30 -10.73
CA LYS A 8 -12.05 7.56 -9.97
C LYS A 8 -10.79 7.67 -9.10
N LEU A 9 -10.42 6.60 -8.40
CA LEU A 9 -9.25 6.59 -7.50
C LEU A 9 -7.92 6.84 -8.23
N TRP A 10 -7.84 6.57 -9.54
CA TRP A 10 -6.64 6.81 -10.34
C TRP A 10 -6.46 8.27 -10.77
N ARG A 11 -7.56 8.99 -10.96
CA ARG A 11 -7.57 10.38 -11.45
C ARG A 11 -7.52 11.39 -10.32
N LEU A 12 -8.03 11.02 -9.15
CA LEU A 12 -8.05 11.86 -7.96
C LEU A 12 -6.67 11.88 -7.31
N SER A 13 -6.25 13.04 -6.82
CA SER A 13 -5.07 13.17 -5.96
C SER A 13 -5.35 12.57 -4.56
N SER A 14 -4.32 12.40 -3.75
CA SER A 14 -4.50 11.99 -2.35
C SER A 14 -5.34 13.01 -1.57
N ASP A 15 -5.19 14.30 -1.89
CA ASP A 15 -5.92 15.42 -1.28
C ASP A 15 -7.42 15.35 -1.63
N ASP A 16 -7.76 14.95 -2.86
CA ASP A 16 -9.15 14.75 -3.28
C ASP A 16 -9.83 13.55 -2.59
N LEU A 17 -9.03 12.65 -2.02
CA LEU A 17 -9.49 11.44 -1.32
C LEU A 17 -9.41 11.58 0.22
N ASP A 18 -9.05 12.76 0.72
CA ASP A 18 -8.80 13.04 2.16
C ASP A 18 -7.82 12.02 2.78
N LEU A 19 -6.85 11.56 1.97
CA LEU A 19 -5.82 10.62 2.40
C LEU A 19 -4.63 11.38 2.92
N THR A 20 -4.27 11.08 4.17
CA THR A 20 -3.13 11.66 4.84
C THR A 20 -1.98 10.67 4.95
N ASP A 21 -0.78 11.20 5.17
CA ASP A 21 0.40 10.39 5.41
C ASP A 21 0.22 9.43 6.59
N VAL A 22 0.80 8.25 6.43
CA VAL A 22 0.81 7.20 7.45
C VAL A 22 1.97 7.45 8.39
N THR A 23 1.66 7.98 9.57
CA THR A 23 2.67 8.28 10.58
C THR A 23 2.94 7.09 11.48
N VAL A 24 4.16 6.99 12.00
CA VAL A 24 4.53 5.96 12.99
C VAL A 24 3.60 6.02 14.20
N GLU A 25 3.27 7.22 14.69
CA GLU A 25 2.36 7.39 15.83
C GLU A 25 0.96 6.84 15.56
N ARG A 26 0.37 7.14 14.39
CA ARG A 26 -0.94 6.60 14.00
C ARG A 26 -0.92 5.07 13.92
N LEU A 27 0.13 4.52 13.33
CA LEU A 27 0.28 3.06 13.22
C LEU A 27 0.45 2.40 14.59
N ARG A 28 1.29 2.96 15.47
CA ARG A 28 1.46 2.47 16.85
C ARG A 28 0.13 2.47 17.60
N ARG A 29 -0.61 3.59 17.49
CA ARG A 29 -1.94 3.74 18.09
C ARG A 29 -2.92 2.70 17.55
N HIS A 30 -2.94 2.49 16.24
CA HIS A 30 -3.77 1.46 15.62
C HIS A 30 -3.45 0.07 16.18
N PHE A 31 -2.16 -0.31 16.21
CA PHE A 31 -1.77 -1.62 16.72
C PHE A 31 -2.12 -1.83 18.20
N SER A 32 -1.86 -0.82 19.03
CA SER A 32 -2.23 -0.89 20.45
C SER A 32 -3.75 -1.00 20.63
N GLN A 33 -4.54 -0.21 19.91
CA GLN A 33 -5.99 -0.14 20.12
C GLN A 33 -6.75 -1.32 19.50
N THR A 34 -6.37 -1.73 18.30
CA THR A 34 -7.04 -2.79 17.52
C THR A 34 -6.66 -4.17 18.04
N TYR A 35 -5.37 -4.40 18.29
CA TYR A 35 -4.86 -5.72 18.65
C TYR A 35 -4.54 -5.86 20.15
N LYS A 36 -4.79 -4.81 20.95
CA LYS A 36 -4.57 -4.79 22.42
C LYS A 36 -3.13 -5.16 22.82
N LEU A 37 -2.17 -4.70 22.03
CA LEU A 37 -0.75 -4.99 22.20
C LEU A 37 -0.09 -4.06 23.20
N ASN A 38 0.92 -4.56 23.91
CA ASN A 38 1.81 -3.75 24.74
C ASN A 38 2.86 -3.02 23.88
N GLU A 39 3.65 -2.15 24.50
CA GLU A 39 4.59 -1.27 23.78
C GLU A 39 5.70 -2.03 23.01
N GLU A 40 6.19 -3.13 23.57
CA GLU A 40 7.20 -3.98 22.91
C GLU A 40 6.61 -4.70 21.70
N GLN A 41 5.39 -5.23 21.83
CA GLN A 41 4.66 -5.88 20.74
C GLN A 41 4.28 -4.88 19.65
N VAL A 42 3.89 -3.65 20.02
CA VAL A 42 3.63 -2.56 19.07
C VAL A 42 4.89 -2.22 18.30
N ASP A 43 6.03 -2.03 18.98
CA ASP A 43 7.31 -1.75 18.32
C ASP A 43 7.72 -2.86 17.34
N PHE A 44 7.57 -4.12 17.76
CA PHE A 44 7.80 -5.28 16.89
C PHE A 44 6.92 -5.24 15.64
N MET A 45 5.61 -4.96 15.79
CA MET A 45 4.68 -4.89 14.67
C MET A 45 4.97 -3.73 13.71
N VAL A 46 5.40 -2.57 14.21
CA VAL A 46 5.83 -1.45 13.35
C VAL A 46 7.09 -1.84 12.57
N LYS A 47 8.09 -2.46 13.22
CA LYS A 47 9.30 -2.95 12.52
C LYS A 47 8.97 -3.99 11.47
N SER A 48 8.09 -4.94 11.78
CA SER A 48 7.63 -5.96 10.84
C SER A 48 6.94 -5.32 9.63
N SER A 49 6.05 -4.36 9.87
CA SER A 49 5.35 -3.62 8.80
C SER A 49 6.34 -2.84 7.91
N ALA A 50 7.33 -2.18 8.53
CA ALA A 50 8.40 -1.48 7.80
C ALA A 50 9.18 -2.43 6.88
N GLN A 51 9.54 -3.61 7.38
CA GLN A 51 10.22 -4.64 6.59
C GLN A 51 9.35 -5.14 5.42
N SER A 52 8.06 -5.40 5.67
CA SER A 52 7.13 -5.82 4.62
C SER A 52 6.93 -4.74 3.54
N LEU A 53 6.81 -3.47 3.93
CA LEU A 53 6.71 -2.36 2.98
C LEU A 53 7.97 -2.24 2.12
N ARG A 54 9.17 -2.32 2.71
CA ARG A 54 10.44 -2.30 1.96
C ARG A 54 10.50 -3.40 0.91
N ALA A 55 10.28 -4.65 1.32
CA ALA A 55 10.30 -5.80 0.41
C ALA A 55 9.25 -5.66 -0.71
N THR A 56 8.07 -5.12 -0.37
CA THR A 56 7.02 -4.85 -1.35
C THR A 56 7.47 -3.80 -2.36
N PHE A 57 8.02 -2.67 -1.93
CA PHE A 57 8.45 -1.60 -2.84
C PHE A 57 9.70 -1.95 -3.65
N GLU A 58 10.60 -2.78 -3.14
CA GLU A 58 11.68 -3.37 -3.93
C GLU A 58 11.11 -4.24 -5.05
N SER A 59 10.10 -5.06 -4.75
CA SER A 59 9.40 -5.89 -5.75
C SER A 59 8.65 -5.04 -6.79
N VAL A 60 8.03 -3.93 -6.37
CA VAL A 60 7.36 -2.98 -7.29
C VAL A 60 8.33 -2.45 -8.33
N GLN A 61 9.54 -2.03 -7.92
CA GLN A 61 10.52 -1.49 -8.86
C GLN A 61 10.90 -2.54 -9.91
N GLN A 62 11.13 -3.79 -9.49
CA GLN A 62 11.44 -4.89 -10.41
C GLN A 62 10.29 -5.17 -11.38
N ILE A 63 9.05 -5.16 -10.88
CA ILE A 63 7.84 -5.43 -11.66
C ILE A 63 7.53 -4.31 -12.68
N LEU A 64 7.83 -3.07 -12.34
CA LEU A 64 7.56 -1.94 -13.25
C LEU A 64 8.62 -1.79 -14.36
N THR A 65 9.82 -2.37 -14.16
CA THR A 65 10.90 -2.35 -15.15
C THR A 65 10.90 -3.54 -16.10
N GLY A 66 10.04 -4.54 -15.89
CA GLY A 66 9.95 -5.74 -16.72
C GLY A 66 8.94 -5.64 -17.87
N ASP A 67 8.73 -6.75 -18.56
CA ASP A 67 7.84 -6.87 -19.73
C ASP A 67 6.38 -7.21 -19.34
N GLU A 68 5.46 -7.18 -20.33
CA GLU A 68 4.00 -7.38 -20.14
C GLU A 68 3.62 -8.70 -19.43
N SER A 69 4.54 -9.67 -19.38
CA SER A 69 4.40 -10.95 -18.64
C SER A 69 4.18 -10.78 -17.13
N GLN A 70 4.36 -9.56 -16.61
CA GLN A 70 4.35 -9.26 -15.19
C GLN A 70 3.00 -8.82 -14.64
N GLN A 71 1.91 -8.79 -15.43
CA GLN A 71 0.57 -8.49 -14.92
C GLN A 71 0.13 -9.41 -13.77
N ALA A 72 0.47 -10.70 -13.85
CA ALA A 72 0.20 -11.64 -12.76
C ALA A 72 1.04 -11.34 -11.51
N ALA A 73 2.28 -10.88 -11.68
CA ALA A 73 3.14 -10.46 -10.57
C ALA A 73 2.62 -9.17 -9.93
N LEU A 74 2.23 -8.19 -10.75
CA LEU A 74 1.63 -6.93 -10.32
C LEU A 74 0.32 -7.16 -9.55
N THR A 75 -0.54 -8.04 -10.06
CA THR A 75 -1.80 -8.42 -9.38
C THR A 75 -1.52 -8.99 -7.99
N ARG A 76 -0.58 -9.93 -7.86
CA ARG A 76 -0.22 -10.54 -6.57
C ARG A 76 0.41 -9.52 -5.62
N MET A 77 1.31 -8.68 -6.12
CA MET A 77 1.95 -7.63 -5.33
C MET A 77 0.90 -6.64 -4.79
N ALA A 78 0.01 -6.15 -5.64
CA ALA A 78 -1.04 -5.22 -5.25
C ALA A 78 -2.01 -5.84 -4.24
N HIS A 79 -2.33 -7.13 -4.38
CA HIS A 79 -3.10 -7.89 -3.41
C HIS A 79 -2.42 -7.92 -2.02
N SER A 80 -1.12 -8.23 -1.99
CA SER A 80 -0.34 -8.25 -0.74
C SER A 80 -0.24 -6.86 -0.11
N LEU A 81 0.03 -5.83 -0.91
CA LEU A 81 0.11 -4.44 -0.45
C LEU A 81 -1.22 -3.97 0.16
N LYS A 82 -2.34 -4.29 -0.49
CA LYS A 82 -3.69 -4.04 0.06
C LYS A 82 -3.86 -4.71 1.42
N GLY A 83 -3.49 -5.98 1.56
CA GLY A 83 -3.58 -6.70 2.84
C GLY A 83 -2.75 -6.04 3.93
N LEU A 84 -1.52 -5.63 3.60
CA LEU A 84 -0.63 -4.93 4.51
C LEU A 84 -1.22 -3.59 4.99
N LEU A 85 -1.74 -2.78 4.06
CA LEU A 85 -2.36 -1.48 4.39
C LEU A 85 -3.61 -1.64 5.27
N LEU A 86 -4.41 -2.69 5.04
CA LEU A 86 -5.55 -3.00 5.90
C LEU A 86 -5.11 -3.38 7.32
N ASN A 87 -4.07 -4.20 7.45
CA ASN A 87 -3.51 -4.56 8.76
C ASN A 87 -2.91 -3.34 9.49
N MET A 88 -2.46 -2.34 8.74
CA MET A 88 -1.95 -1.08 9.29
C MET A 88 -3.05 -0.08 9.68
N GLY A 89 -4.32 -0.39 9.39
CA GLY A 89 -5.44 0.52 9.66
C GLY A 89 -5.62 1.62 8.63
N GLU A 90 -5.14 1.43 7.40
CA GLU A 90 -5.11 2.44 6.34
C GLU A 90 -6.03 2.04 5.15
N PRO A 91 -7.36 2.01 5.34
CA PRO A 91 -8.30 1.50 4.35
C PRO A 91 -8.32 2.31 3.05
N GLY A 92 -8.15 3.64 3.13
CA GLY A 92 -8.13 4.48 1.93
C GLY A 92 -6.93 4.21 1.03
N TRP A 93 -5.74 3.98 1.61
CA TRP A 93 -4.57 3.53 0.86
C TRP A 93 -4.76 2.10 0.33
N ALA A 94 -5.43 1.23 1.10
CA ALA A 94 -5.75 -0.12 0.65
C ALA A 94 -6.73 -0.13 -0.55
N ASP A 95 -7.62 0.86 -0.65
CA ASP A 95 -8.53 1.01 -1.80
C ASP A 95 -7.77 1.39 -3.07
N ILE A 96 -6.72 2.21 -2.98
CA ILE A 96 -5.81 2.50 -4.09
C ILE A 96 -5.08 1.22 -4.53
N ALA A 97 -4.51 0.46 -3.58
CA ALA A 97 -3.86 -0.82 -3.88
C ALA A 97 -4.84 -1.83 -4.52
N ARG A 98 -6.11 -1.83 -4.09
CA ARG A 98 -7.17 -2.64 -4.68
C ARG A 98 -7.48 -2.21 -6.12
N ALA A 99 -7.50 -0.91 -6.42
CA ALA A 99 -7.70 -0.43 -7.79
C ALA A 99 -6.58 -0.90 -8.74
N VAL A 100 -5.33 -0.86 -8.26
CA VAL A 100 -4.18 -1.44 -8.98
C VAL A 100 -4.36 -2.94 -9.21
N GLU A 101 -4.75 -3.70 -8.17
CA GLU A 101 -5.01 -5.14 -8.28
C GLU A 101 -6.07 -5.46 -9.34
N PHE A 102 -7.18 -4.71 -9.36
CA PHE A 102 -8.27 -4.92 -10.32
C PHE A 102 -7.84 -4.64 -11.76
N ALA A 103 -7.19 -3.51 -12.02
CA ALA A 103 -6.75 -3.15 -13.37
C ALA A 103 -5.65 -4.10 -13.87
N ALA A 104 -4.71 -4.48 -13.01
CA ALA A 104 -3.69 -5.46 -13.33
C ALA A 104 -4.31 -6.83 -13.68
N ARG A 105 -5.34 -7.25 -12.93
CA ARG A 105 -6.07 -8.50 -13.20
C ARG A 105 -6.88 -8.44 -14.50
N ALA A 106 -7.44 -7.28 -14.83
CA ALA A 106 -8.15 -7.05 -16.09
C ALA A 106 -7.20 -6.89 -17.30
N GLY A 107 -5.89 -6.90 -17.05
CA GLY A 107 -4.84 -6.79 -18.05
C GLY A 107 -4.75 -5.42 -18.71
N GLU A 108 -5.19 -4.38 -18.01
CA GLU A 108 -5.21 -3.03 -18.53
C GLU A 108 -3.78 -2.49 -18.65
N SER A 109 -3.46 -1.88 -19.79
CA SER A 109 -2.19 -1.19 -19.99
C SER A 109 -2.29 0.23 -19.45
N ARG A 110 -1.69 0.46 -18.28
CA ARG A 110 -1.75 1.72 -17.53
C ARG A 110 -0.43 2.01 -16.84
N ASP A 111 -0.24 3.28 -16.51
CA ASP A 111 0.84 3.66 -15.61
C ASP A 111 0.49 3.36 -14.15
N TYR A 112 0.95 2.19 -13.69
CA TYR A 112 0.83 1.75 -12.30
C TYR A 112 1.85 2.40 -11.37
N SER A 113 2.88 3.08 -11.90
CA SER A 113 3.91 3.72 -11.08
C SER A 113 3.36 4.87 -10.25
N VAL A 114 2.37 5.60 -10.78
CA VAL A 114 1.73 6.74 -10.10
C VAL A 114 1.01 6.33 -8.81
N PRO A 115 0.00 5.43 -8.83
CA PRO A 115 -0.70 5.03 -7.60
C PRO A 115 0.24 4.34 -6.61
N LEU A 116 1.17 3.50 -7.07
CA LEU A 116 2.13 2.83 -6.19
C LEU A 116 3.15 3.80 -5.58
N GLY A 117 3.56 4.82 -6.34
CA GLY A 117 4.42 5.90 -5.86
C GLY A 117 3.76 6.73 -4.77
N ARG A 118 2.45 7.01 -4.89
CA ARG A 118 1.69 7.71 -3.84
C ARG A 118 1.64 6.92 -2.54
N ILE A 119 1.34 5.62 -2.60
CA ILE A 119 1.36 4.75 -1.41
C ILE A 119 2.76 4.73 -0.79
N ARG A 120 3.82 4.65 -1.61
CA ARG A 120 5.21 4.69 -1.13
C ARG A 120 5.54 5.99 -0.41
N SER A 121 5.17 7.14 -0.97
CA SER A 121 5.38 8.44 -0.35
C SER A 121 4.64 8.55 0.98
N ALA A 122 3.35 8.17 0.99
CA ALA A 122 2.50 8.24 2.19
C ALA A 122 2.98 7.32 3.32
N THR A 123 3.64 6.20 2.99
CA THR A 123 4.16 5.24 3.97
C THR A 123 5.65 5.42 4.26
N SER A 124 6.28 6.49 3.75
CA SER A 124 7.73 6.70 3.85
C SER A 124 8.24 6.72 5.30
N ALA A 125 7.51 7.36 6.22
CA ALA A 125 7.87 7.38 7.64
C ALA A 125 7.91 5.98 8.26
N ILE A 126 7.05 5.05 7.82
CA ILE A 126 7.06 3.65 8.26
C ILE A 126 8.22 2.90 7.61
N VAL A 127 8.44 3.11 6.31
CA VAL A 127 9.56 2.49 5.57
C VAL A 127 10.91 2.82 6.20
N GLU A 128 11.09 4.03 6.72
CA GLU A 128 12.34 4.44 7.37
C GLU A 128 12.45 3.99 8.85
N TYR A 129 11.39 3.45 9.45
CA TYR A 129 11.37 3.09 10.86
C TYR A 129 12.34 1.95 11.21
N GLY A 130 13.20 2.18 12.21
CA GLY A 130 14.15 1.18 12.71
C GLY A 130 15.31 0.87 11.78
N ARG A 131 15.61 1.77 10.84
CA ARG A 131 16.91 1.85 10.17
C ARG A 131 17.96 2.47 11.09
#